data_AF-A0A819UU58-F1
#
_entry.id   AF-A0A819UU58-F1
#
_cell.length_a   1.000
_cell.length_b   1.000
_cell.length_c   1.000
_cell.angle_alpha   90.00
_cell.angle_beta   90.00
_cell.angle_gamma   90.00
#
_symmetry.space_group_name_H-M   'P 1'
#
loop_
_entity.id
_entity.type
_entity.pdbx_description
1 polymer ?
#
loop_
_entity_poly.entity_id
_entity_poly.type
_entity_poly.pdbx_seq_one_letter_code
_entity_poly.pdbx_strand_id
1 'polypeptide(L)' 'VYPIHHDPETWPEPEKFIPESNCIGMRFALVEAKLGIVRALRLVEFERCEKTEIPIQLGNLAILNSKNGIFLRVVRRSQ' A
#
# COMPACT_ATOMS: atom_id res chain seq x y z
N VAL A 1 -13.28 -9.89 1.57
CA VAL A 1 -12.02 -9.58 2.30
C VAL A 1 -12.00 -8.13 2.76
N TYR A 2 -12.03 -7.13 1.87
CA TYR A 2 -12.01 -5.71 2.27
C TYR A 2 -13.09 -5.32 3.32
N PRO A 3 -14.38 -5.66 3.15
CA PRO A 3 -15.39 -5.33 4.17
C PRO A 3 -15.15 -6.02 5.53
N ILE A 4 -14.55 -7.21 5.52
CA ILE A 4 -14.25 -7.99 6.73
C ILE A 4 -13.03 -7.41 7.46
N HIS A 5 -12.00 -6.96 6.73
CA HIS A 5 -10.82 -6.32 7.33
C HIS A 5 -11.12 -4.95 7.95
N HIS A 6 -12.21 -4.30 7.51
CA HIS A 6 -12.63 -2.99 8.02
C HIS A 6 -13.88 -3.05 8.92
N ASP A 7 -14.34 -4.26 9.27
CA ASP A 7 -15.46 -4.45 10.17
C ASP A 7 -15.01 -4.22 11.63
N PRO A 8 -15.54 -3.20 12.32
CA PRO A 8 -15.19 -2.90 13.72
C PRO A 8 -15.65 -3.97 14.70
N GLU A 9 -16.65 -4.79 14.33
CA GLU A 9 -17.15 -5.87 15.17
C GLU A 9 -16.17 -7.05 15.18
N THR A 10 -15.62 -7.39 14.01
CA THR A 10 -14.62 -8.46 13.85
C THR A 10 -13.23 -8.02 14.32
N TRP A 11 -12.83 -6.77 14.05
CA TRP A 11 -11.51 -6.25 14.41
C TRP A 11 -11.67 -4.96 15.23
N PRO A 12 -11.39 -4.98 16.55
CA PRO A 12 -11.53 -3.79 17.38
C PRO A 12 -10.54 -2.66 17.03
N GLU A 13 -9.46 -2.97 16.29
CA GLU A 13 -8.52 -2.01 15.69
C GLU A 13 -8.32 -2.34 14.19
N PRO A 14 -9.29 -2.07 13.31
CA PRO A 14 -9.26 -2.55 11.91
C PRO A 14 -8.17 -1.89 11.05
N GLU A 15 -7.62 -0.75 11.49
CA GLU A 15 -6.47 -0.11 10.84
C GLU A 15 -5.12 -0.73 11.24
N LYS A 16 -5.11 -1.63 12.22
CA LYS A 16 -3.90 -2.29 12.72
C LYS A 16 -3.62 -3.55 11.93
N PHE A 17 -2.41 -3.65 11.37
CA PHE A 17 -2.00 -4.80 10.57
C PHE A 17 -1.78 -6.06 11.44
N ILE A 18 -2.65 -7.06 11.27
CA ILE A 18 -2.53 -8.41 11.86
C ILE A 18 -2.48 -9.42 10.69
N PRO A 19 -1.38 -10.17 10.49
CA PRO A 19 -1.26 -11.08 9.35
C PRO A 19 -1.97 -12.42 9.59
N GLU A 20 -2.93 -12.77 8.73
CA GLU A 20 -3.51 -14.11 8.59
C GLU A 20 -3.25 -14.69 7.18
N SER A 21 -3.06 -16.02 7.05
CA SER A 21 -2.59 -16.68 5.80
C SER A 21 -3.66 -17.57 5.15
N ASN A 22 -3.66 -17.79 3.82
CA ASN A 22 -2.94 -18.93 3.20
C ASN A 22 -2.61 -18.76 1.70
N CYS A 23 -1.98 -17.66 1.29
CA CYS A 23 -1.36 -17.58 -0.04
C CYS A 23 0.03 -18.24 -0.04
N ILE A 24 0.25 -19.24 -0.88
CA ILE A 24 1.57 -19.91 -1.02
C ILE A 24 2.66 -18.90 -1.38
N GLY A 25 2.31 -17.90 -2.20
CA GLY A 25 3.21 -16.82 -2.60
C GLY A 25 3.43 -15.73 -1.55
N MET A 26 2.78 -15.78 -0.37
CA MET A 26 2.78 -14.67 0.59
C MET A 26 4.19 -14.30 1.06
N ARG A 27 5.01 -15.29 1.42
CA ARG A 27 6.37 -15.03 1.91
C ARG A 27 7.24 -14.41 0.81
N PHE A 28 7.09 -14.91 -0.42
CA PHE A 28 7.81 -14.37 -1.58
C PHE A 28 7.40 -12.93 -1.87
N ALA A 29 6.09 -12.67 -1.99
CA ALA A 29 5.55 -11.33 -2.25
C ALA A 29 5.96 -10.31 -1.17
N LEU A 30 5.96 -10.71 0.11
CA LEU A 30 6.40 -9.85 1.20
C LEU A 30 7.90 -9.50 1.10
N VAL A 31 8.75 -10.46 0.75
CA VAL A 31 10.19 -10.20 0.58
C VAL A 31 10.45 -9.29 -0.62
N GLU A 32 9.82 -9.56 -1.75
CA GLU A 32 9.94 -8.75 -2.96
C GLU A 32 9.49 -7.31 -2.72
N ALA A 33 8.31 -7.12 -2.13
CA ALA A 33 7.78 -5.79 -1.81
C ALA A 33 8.67 -5.03 -0.83
N LYS A 34 9.13 -5.69 0.25
CA LYS A 34 10.02 -5.06 1.24
C LYS A 34 11.34 -4.64 0.61
N LEU A 35 11.94 -5.48 -0.22
CA LEU A 35 13.20 -5.16 -0.90
C LEU A 35 13.02 -3.99 -1.87
N GLY A 36 11.93 -4.00 -2.64
CA GLY A 36 11.58 -2.91 -3.55
C GLY A 36 11.40 -1.57 -2.81
N ILE A 37 10.65 -1.57 -1.70
CA ILE A 37 10.41 -0.38 -0.88
C ILE A 37 11.73 0.13 -0.26
N VAL A 38 12.52 -0.75 0.36
CA VAL A 38 13.81 -0.34 0.97
C VAL A 38 14.75 0.24 -0.08
N ARG A 39 14.83 -0.36 -1.27
CA ARG A 39 15.67 0.14 -2.36
C ARG A 39 15.18 1.50 -2.87
N ALA A 40 13.87 1.66 -3.04
CA ALA A 40 13.28 2.92 -3.45
C ALA A 40 13.58 4.03 -2.43
N LEU A 41 13.28 3.80 -1.15
CA LEU A 41 13.49 4.78 -0.07
C LEU A 41 14.97 5.14 0.15
N ARG A 42 15.91 4.25 -0.20
CA ARG A 42 17.35 4.55 -0.16
C ARG A 42 17.81 5.45 -1.30
N LEU A 43 17.13 5.43 -2.44
CA LEU A 43 17.55 6.15 -3.66
C LEU A 43 16.81 7.47 -3.84
N VAL A 44 15.54 7.52 -3.44
CA VAL A 44 14.64 8.63 -3.72
C VAL A 44 13.77 8.97 -2.52
N GLU A 45 13.30 10.20 -2.50
CA GLU A 45 12.26 10.70 -1.61
C GLU A 45 10.98 10.90 -2.40
N PHE A 46 9.86 10.51 -1.80
CA PHE A 46 8.53 10.63 -2.41
C PHE A 46 7.79 11.81 -1.78
N GLU A 47 7.36 12.73 -2.62
CA GLU A 47 6.64 13.93 -2.19
C GLU A 47 5.25 13.98 -2.85
N ARG A 48 4.32 14.70 -2.21
CA ARG A 48 3.00 14.98 -2.79
C ARG A 48 3.15 15.91 -3.99
N CYS A 49 2.41 15.62 -5.05
CA CYS A 49 2.26 16.50 -6.21
C CYS A 49 0.80 16.96 -6.32
N GLU A 50 0.55 17.89 -7.23
CA GLU A 50 -0.79 18.46 -7.47
C GLU A 50 -1.83 17.39 -7.87
N LYS A 51 -1.37 16.26 -8.42
CA LYS A 51 -2.20 15.12 -8.82
C LYS A 51 -2.37 14.06 -7.73
N THR A 52 -1.74 14.22 -6.57
CA THR A 52 -1.84 13.25 -5.48
C THR A 52 -3.21 13.36 -4.79
N GLU A 53 -4.04 12.33 -4.92
CA GLU A 53 -5.34 12.28 -4.25
C GLU A 53 -5.20 11.89 -2.77
N ILE A 54 -5.76 12.70 -1.88
CA ILE A 54 -5.78 12.47 -0.42
C ILE A 54 -7.18 12.83 0.11
N PRO A 55 -7.95 11.88 0.68
CA PRO A 55 -7.67 10.44 0.77
C PRO A 55 -7.76 9.75 -0.60
N ILE A 56 -7.08 8.60 -0.74
CA ILE A 56 -7.11 7.82 -1.98
C ILE A 56 -8.51 7.24 -2.22
N GLN A 57 -9.00 7.38 -3.46
CA GLN A 57 -10.26 6.73 -3.86
C GLN A 57 -9.95 5.33 -4.39
N LEU A 58 -10.58 4.32 -3.81
CA LEU A 58 -10.42 2.93 -4.24
C LEU A 58 -11.26 2.66 -5.48
N GLY A 59 -10.69 1.96 -6.45
CA GLY A 59 -11.41 1.46 -7.61
C GLY A 59 -12.18 0.18 -7.26
N ASN A 60 -13.19 -0.14 -8.07
CA ASN A 60 -14.06 -1.29 -7.85
C ASN A 60 -13.76 -2.39 -8.89
N LEU A 61 -12.58 -3.01 -8.77
CA LEU A 61 -12.16 -4.14 -9.60
C LEU A 61 -11.83 -5.36 -8.74
N ALA A 62 -11.70 -6.54 -9.35
CA ALA A 62 -11.39 -7.81 -8.68
C ALA A 62 -10.08 -7.79 -7.87
N ILE A 63 -9.20 -6.83 -8.17
CA ILE A 63 -7.99 -6.51 -7.41
C ILE A 63 -8.15 -5.09 -6.89
N LEU A 64 -7.87 -4.89 -5.60
CA LEU A 64 -7.89 -3.56 -4.98
C LEU A 64 -6.88 -2.65 -5.69
N ASN A 65 -7.34 -1.49 -6.16
CA ASN A 65 -6.51 -0.50 -6.83
C ASN A 65 -6.99 0.92 -6.53
N SER A 66 -6.22 1.90 -6.97
CA SER A 66 -6.61 3.31 -7.00
C SER A 66 -7.54 3.58 -8.17
N LYS A 67 -8.61 4.35 -7.97
CA LYS A 67 -9.54 4.73 -9.04
C LYS A 67 -8.88 5.56 -10.14
N ASN A 68 -8.06 6.54 -9.78
CA ASN A 68 -7.47 7.52 -10.70
C ASN A 68 -5.94 7.40 -10.84
N GLY A 69 -5.34 6.34 -10.31
CA GLY A 69 -3.89 6.17 -10.24
C GLY A 69 -3.26 6.77 -8.97
N ILE A 70 -1.98 6.45 -8.72
CA ILE A 70 -1.19 7.02 -7.62
C ILE A 70 -0.07 7.85 -8.24
N PHE A 71 -0.17 9.17 -8.14
CA PHE A 71 0.85 10.10 -8.62
C PHE A 71 1.62 10.69 -7.44
N LEU A 72 2.95 10.58 -7.50
CA LEU A 72 3.87 11.15 -6.52
C LEU A 72 5.03 11.81 -7.27
N ARG A 73 5.59 12.87 -6.68
CA ARG A 73 6.85 13.46 -7.14
C ARG A 73 8.01 12.65 -6.56
N VAL A 74 8.98 12.32 -7.41
CA VAL A 74 10.18 11.58 -7.04
C VAL A 74 11.36 12.53 -7.05
N VAL A 75 11.98 12.73 -5.89
CA VAL A 75 13.16 13.58 -5.73
C VAL A 75 14.36 12.68 -5.41
N ARG A 76 15.52 12.98 -5.98
CA ARG A 76 16.74 12.23 -5.65
C ARG A 76 17.07 12.48 -4.18
N ARG A 77 17.27 11.41 -3.42
CA ARG A 77 17.70 11.53 -2.03
C ARG A 77 19.12 12.11 -1.99
N SER A 78 19.29 13.27 -1.35
CA SER A 78 20.63 13.78 -1.01
C SER A 78 21.23 12.83 0.02
N GLN A 79 22.42 12.30 -0.27
CA GLN A 79 23.20 11.55 0.71
C GLN A 79 23.67 12.47 1.83
#